data_AF-A0A2V8NRA9-F1
#
_entry.id   AF-A0A2V8NRA9-F1
#
_cell.length_a   1.000
_cell.length_b   1.000
_cell.length_c   1.000
_cell.angle_alpha   90.00
_cell.angle_beta   90.00
_cell.angle_gamma   90.00
#
_symmetry.space_group_name_H-M   'P 1'
#
loop_
_entity.id
_entity.type
_entity.pdbx_description
1 polymer ?
#
loop_
_entity_poly.entity_id
_entity_poly.type
_entity_poly.pdbx_seq_one_letter_code
_entity_poly.pdbx_strand_id
1 'polypeptide(L)'
;MRIQSVRLPHGQFKSEERRFEPAMDLNGGEELQFRTFVRCDEPPGLVTENAFVIFYVTWLGEPWRIFARFRVVVNSDGKPETATELITTQKVGFSGVPS
;
A
#
# COMPACT_ATOMS: atom_id res chain seq x y z
N MET A 1 6.21 -9.55 -12.43
CA MET A 1 6.55 -9.03 -11.08
C MET A 1 5.97 -9.97 -10.06
N ARG A 2 6.62 -10.18 -8.91
CA ARG A 2 6.09 -11.03 -7.84
C ARG A 2 5.81 -10.20 -6.59
N ILE A 3 4.57 -10.19 -6.11
CA ILE A 3 4.11 -9.43 -4.95
C ILE A 3 4.15 -10.35 -3.73
N GLN A 4 5.00 -10.01 -2.75
CA GLN A 4 5.27 -10.84 -1.57
C GLN A 4 4.34 -10.48 -0.40
N SER A 5 4.19 -9.19 -0.12
CA SER A 5 3.34 -8.71 0.96
C SER A 5 2.87 -7.28 0.73
N VAL A 6 1.87 -6.87 1.51
CA VAL A 6 1.35 -5.51 1.55
C VAL A 6 1.24 -5.01 2.98
N ARG A 7 1.55 -3.73 3.19
CA ARG A 7 1.44 -3.04 4.48
C ARG A 7 0.70 -1.73 4.35
N LEU A 8 -0.12 -1.42 5.35
CA LEU A 8 -0.82 -0.16 5.51
C LEU A 8 -0.47 0.38 6.90
N PRO A 9 0.58 1.20 7.03
CA PRO A 9 1.19 1.50 8.33
C PRO A 9 0.58 2.73 9.03
N HIS A 10 -0.33 3.47 8.37
CA HIS A 10 -0.81 4.74 8.90
C HIS A 10 -1.63 4.53 10.19
N GLY A 11 -1.40 5.33 11.23
CA GLY A 11 -2.01 5.12 12.55
C GLY A 11 -3.56 5.14 12.54
N GLN A 12 -4.14 5.98 11.69
CA GLN A 12 -5.59 6.11 11.43
C GLN A 12 -6.09 5.14 10.34
N PHE A 13 -5.18 4.49 9.61
CA PHE A 13 -5.52 3.60 8.51
C PHE A 13 -4.51 2.44 8.51
N LYS A 14 -4.65 1.60 9.54
CA LYS A 14 -3.67 0.55 9.86
C LYS A 14 -4.22 -0.83 9.55
N SER A 15 -3.35 -1.67 8.99
CA SER A 15 -3.50 -3.12 8.91
C SER A 15 -2.21 -3.78 9.38
N GLU A 16 -2.33 -5.00 9.90
CA GLU A 16 -1.17 -5.90 9.97
C GLU A 16 -0.60 -6.14 8.57
N GLU A 17 0.67 -6.50 8.51
CA GLU A 17 1.26 -6.92 7.23
C GLU A 17 0.54 -8.16 6.74
N ARG A 18 0.02 -8.10 5.52
CA ARG A 18 -0.53 -9.25 4.85
C ARG A 18 0.53 -9.84 3.93
N ARG A 19 1.00 -11.03 4.27
CA ARG A 19 1.83 -11.86 3.37
C ARG A 19 0.94 -12.62 2.40
N PHE A 20 1.42 -12.76 1.17
CA PHE A 20 0.80 -13.58 0.15
C PHE A 20 1.59 -14.88 0.04
N GLU A 21 0.93 -15.99 0.39
CA GLU A 21 1.53 -17.33 0.39
C GLU A 21 0.57 -18.28 -0.37
N PRO A 22 0.87 -18.64 -1.64
CA PRO A 22 2.06 -18.23 -2.41
C PRO A 22 2.04 -16.75 -2.81
N ALA A 23 3.22 -16.20 -3.13
CA ALA A 23 3.34 -14.85 -3.64
C ALA A 23 2.54 -14.70 -4.94
N MET A 24 1.96 -13.53 -5.16
CA MET A 24 1.13 -13.28 -6.34
C MET A 24 2.01 -12.83 -7.51
N ASP A 25 1.89 -13.51 -8.65
CA ASP A 25 2.58 -13.11 -9.88
C ASP A 25 1.69 -12.17 -10.71
N LEU A 26 2.29 -11.12 -11.26
CA LEU A 26 1.64 -10.13 -12.12
C LEU A 26 2.50 -9.90 -13.38
N ASN A 27 1.98 -10.26 -14.54
CA ASN A 27 2.63 -10.02 -15.83
C ASN A 27 2.26 -8.65 -16.41
N GLY A 28 2.96 -8.24 -17.48
CA GLY A 28 2.67 -6.98 -18.15
C GLY A 28 1.27 -6.98 -18.76
N GLY A 29 0.47 -5.96 -18.44
CA GLY A 29 -0.91 -5.80 -18.93
C GLY A 29 -1.95 -6.60 -18.14
N GLU A 30 -1.55 -7.41 -17.17
CA GLU A 30 -2.48 -8.08 -16.27
C GLU A 30 -2.98 -7.15 -15.17
N GLU A 31 -4.14 -7.48 -14.64
CA GLU A 31 -4.70 -6.89 -13.44
C GLU A 31 -4.80 -7.95 -12.34
N LEU A 32 -4.53 -7.55 -11.11
CA LEU A 32 -4.66 -8.39 -9.94
C LEU A 32 -5.35 -7.62 -8.83
N GLN A 33 -6.28 -8.29 -8.15
CA GLN A 33 -7.04 -7.73 -7.04
C GLN A 33 -6.78 -8.51 -5.76
N PHE A 34 -6.68 -7.79 -4.65
CA PHE A 34 -6.64 -8.35 -3.30
C PHE A 34 -7.51 -7.50 -2.37
N ARG A 35 -7.90 -8.07 -1.24
CA ARG A 35 -8.72 -7.37 -0.23
C ARG A 35 -8.06 -7.42 1.13
N THR A 36 -7.91 -6.28 1.79
CA THR A 36 -7.42 -6.20 3.17
C THR A 36 -8.42 -5.44 4.01
N PHE A 37 -8.51 -5.80 5.28
CA PHE A 37 -9.28 -5.04 6.24
C PHE A 37 -8.40 -3.94 6.82
N VAL A 38 -8.99 -2.77 7.02
CA VAL A 38 -8.35 -1.61 7.62
C VAL A 38 -9.27 -1.11 8.72
N ARG A 39 -8.68 -0.68 9.82
CA ARG A 39 -9.44 0.06 10.82
C ARG A 39 -9.57 1.51 10.36
N CYS A 40 -10.79 2.04 10.43
CA CYS A 40 -11.16 3.41 10.14
C CYS A 40 -12.24 3.80 11.17
N ASP A 41 -11.88 4.64 12.14
CA ASP A 41 -12.74 5.11 13.24
C ASP A 41 -12.89 6.65 13.22
N GLU A 42 -12.52 7.28 12.10
CA GLU A 42 -12.48 8.72 11.95
C GLU A 42 -13.90 9.30 11.76
N PRO A 43 -14.18 10.50 12.31
CA PRO A 43 -15.48 11.13 12.14
C PRO A 43 -15.73 11.55 10.68
N PRO A 44 -17.00 11.62 10.23
CA PRO A 44 -17.36 12.17 8.94
C PRO A 44 -16.71 13.54 8.68
N GLY A 45 -16.18 13.71 7.47
CA GLY A 45 -15.48 14.92 7.04
C GLY A 45 -13.99 14.97 7.39
N LEU A 46 -13.48 14.05 8.23
CA LEU A 46 -12.04 13.98 8.46
C LEU A 46 -11.32 13.51 7.19
N VAL A 47 -10.20 14.17 6.89
CA VAL A 47 -9.28 13.80 5.82
C VAL A 47 -8.03 13.18 6.44
N THR A 48 -7.72 11.95 6.08
CA THR A 48 -6.42 11.34 6.34
C THR A 48 -5.51 11.61 5.15
N GLU A 49 -4.55 12.52 5.35
CA GLU A 49 -3.50 12.80 4.37
C GLU A 49 -2.32 11.83 4.52
N ASN A 50 -1.58 11.62 3.43
CA ASN A 50 -0.38 10.78 3.44
C ASN A 50 -0.60 9.33 3.93
N ALA A 51 -1.79 8.77 3.67
CA ALA A 51 -1.99 7.34 3.84
C ALA A 51 -1.26 6.57 2.72
N PHE A 52 -0.66 5.43 3.07
CA PHE A 52 0.14 4.63 2.14
C PHE A 52 -0.28 3.17 2.12
N VAL A 53 -0.26 2.58 0.93
CA VAL A 53 -0.21 1.15 0.70
C VAL A 53 1.19 0.87 0.19
N ILE A 54 1.93 0.04 0.94
CA ILE A 54 3.30 -0.32 0.62
C ILE A 54 3.30 -1.77 0.18
N PHE A 55 3.68 -2.01 -1.08
CA PHE A 55 3.90 -3.35 -1.60
C PHE A 55 5.37 -3.70 -1.54
N TYR A 56 5.65 -4.91 -1.07
CA TYR A 56 6.96 -5.53 -1.15
C TYR A 56 6.96 -6.50 -2.33
N VAL A 57 7.81 -6.24 -3.31
CA VAL A 57 7.80 -6.97 -4.58
C VAL A 57 9.21 -7.39 -4.98
N THR A 58 9.29 -8.47 -5.75
CA THR A 58 10.49 -8.85 -6.48
C THR A 58 10.27 -8.58 -7.97
N TRP A 59 11.19 -7.85 -8.57
CA TRP A 59 11.20 -7.58 -10.01
C TRP A 59 12.60 -7.75 -10.55
N LEU A 60 12.73 -8.58 -11.60
CA LEU A 60 14.01 -9.00 -12.20
C LEU A 60 15.01 -9.54 -11.16
N GLY A 61 14.52 -10.34 -10.19
CA GLY A 61 15.33 -10.91 -9.12
C GLY A 61 15.68 -9.96 -7.98
N GLU A 62 15.35 -8.67 -8.12
CA GLU A 62 15.72 -7.65 -7.14
C GLU A 62 14.51 -7.25 -6.26
N PRO A 63 14.72 -6.94 -4.98
CA PRO A 63 13.66 -6.47 -4.08
C PRO A 63 13.36 -4.97 -4.27
N TRP A 64 12.07 -4.64 -4.35
CA TRP A 64 11.56 -3.29 -4.49
C TRP A 64 10.40 -3.02 -3.51
N ARG A 65 10.20 -1.74 -3.23
CA ARG A 65 9.01 -1.23 -2.55
C ARG A 65 8.23 -0.34 -3.51
N ILE A 66 6.93 -0.55 -3.59
CA ILE A 66 6.00 0.35 -4.29
C ILE A 66 5.19 1.07 -3.22
N PHE A 67 5.17 2.39 -3.27
CA PHE A 67 4.41 3.24 -2.35
C PHE A 67 3.28 3.89 -3.13
N ALA A 68 2.04 3.47 -2.84
CA ALA A 68 0.85 4.15 -3.31
C ALA A 68 0.34 5.08 -2.21
N ARG A 69 0.51 6.39 -2.39
CA ARG A 69 -0.07 7.41 -1.52
C ARG A 69 -1.51 7.67 -1.94
N PHE A 70 -2.40 7.74 -0.97
CA PHE A 70 -3.78 8.10 -1.19
C PHE A 70 -4.28 9.04 -0.10
N ARG A 71 -5.29 9.82 -0.49
CA ARG A 71 -6.13 10.57 0.42
C ARG A 71 -7.30 9.70 0.82
N VAL A 72 -7.63 9.67 2.11
CA VAL A 72 -8.87 9.06 2.62
C VAL A 72 -9.77 10.16 3.15
N VAL A 73 -11.04 10.15 2.78
CA VAL A 73 -12.08 11.03 3.33
C VAL A 73 -13.21 10.17 3.85
N VAL A 74 -13.59 10.33 5.12
CA VAL A 74 -14.79 9.67 5.64
C VAL A 74 -16.02 10.48 5.23
N ASN A 75 -16.91 9.89 4.45
CA ASN A 75 -18.11 10.57 3.97
C ASN A 75 -19.19 10.67 5.06
N SER A 76 -20.32 11.30 4.73
CA SER A 76 -21.43 11.52 5.67
C SER A 76 -22.04 10.23 6.23
N ASP A 77 -21.89 9.10 5.53
CA ASP A 77 -22.38 7.79 5.95
C ASP A 77 -21.35 7.03 6.81
N GLY A 78 -20.22 7.67 7.14
CA GLY A 78 -19.12 7.03 7.88
C GLY A 78 -18.29 6.07 7.04
N LYS A 79 -18.39 6.11 5.70
CA LYS A 79 -17.61 5.23 4.81
C LYS A 79 -16.35 5.94 4.30
N PRO A 80 -15.19 5.26 4.25
CA PRO A 80 -13.99 5.82 3.67
C PRO A 80 -14.08 5.86 2.14
N GLU A 81 -13.79 7.02 1.57
CA GLU A 81 -13.56 7.23 0.15
C GLU A 81 -12.07 7.50 -0.08
N THR A 82 -11.49 6.89 -1.11
CA THR A 82 -10.06 6.96 -1.36
C THR A 82 -9.75 7.49 -2.76
N ALA A 83 -8.75 8.36 -2.87
CA ALA A 83 -8.19 8.78 -4.14
C ALA A 83 -6.67 8.58 -4.13
N THR A 84 -6.13 7.87 -5.11
CA THR A 84 -4.68 7.74 -5.29
C THR A 84 -4.10 9.08 -5.74
N GLU A 85 -3.12 9.57 -4.99
CA GLU A 85 -2.47 10.85 -5.29
C GLU A 85 -1.13 10.67 -6.01
N LEU A 86 -0.39 9.63 -5.63
CA LEU A 86 0.96 9.41 -6.14
C LEU A 86 1.36 7.94 -5.99
N ILE A 87 2.05 7.39 -6.98
CA ILE A 87 2.70 6.09 -6.88
C ILE A 87 4.19 6.28 -7.14
N THR A 88 5.03 5.79 -6.23
CA THR A 88 6.49 5.79 -6.39
C THR A 88 7.07 4.41 -6.14
N THR A 89 8.28 4.18 -6.66
CA THR A 89 9.00 2.92 -6.50
C THR A 89 10.39 3.17 -5.95
N GLN A 90 10.85 2.28 -5.06
CA GLN A 90 12.18 2.36 -4.48
C GLN A 90 12.83 0.98 -4.44
N LYS A 91 14.01 0.85 -5.04
CA LYS A 91 14.83 -0.35 -4.89
C LYS A 91 15.30 -0.47 -3.43
N VAL A 92 15.20 -1.66 -2.85
CA VAL A 92 15.71 -1.89 -1.48
C VAL A 92 17.25 -1.83 -1.50
N GLY A 93 17.85 -1.20 -0.49
CA GLY A 93 19.32 -1.04 -0.40
C GLY A 93 19.93 0.11 -1.22
N PHE A 94 19.12 0.91 -1.93
CA PHE A 94 19.63 2.02 -2.75
C PHE A 94 19.95 3.31 -1.96
N SER A 95 19.55 3.41 -0.69
CA SER A 95 19.94 4.52 0.18
C SER A 95 21.35 4.29 0.71
N GLY A 96 22.35 4.85 0.04
CA GLY A 96 23.77 4.78 0.41
C GLY A 96 24.08 5.48 1.73
N VAL A 97 23.82 4.79 2.84
CA VAL A 97 24.54 5.02 4.09
C VAL A 97 25.42 3.78 4.30
N PRO A 98 26.76 3.92 4.28
CA PRO A 98 27.65 2.82 4.64
C PRO A 98 27.31 2.36 6.07
N SER A 99 27.26 1.03 6.26
CA SER A 99 27.25 0.43 7.60
C SER A 99 28.58 0.67 8.31
#